data_AF-A1ZY61-F1
#
_entry.id   AF-A1ZY61-F1
#
_cell.length_a   1.000
_cell.length_b   1.000
_cell.length_c   1.000
_cell.angle_alpha   90.00
_cell.angle_beta   90.00
_cell.angle_gamma   90.00
#
_symmetry.space_group_name_H-M   'P 1'
#
loop_
_entity.id
_entity.type
_entity.pdbx_description
1 polymer ?
#
loop_
_entity_poly.entity_id
_entity_poly.type
_entity_poly.pdbx_seq_one_letter_code
_entity_poly.pdbx_strand_id
1 'polypeptide(L)'
;MDKIIWRLTWTLTNFLAERGTNFGQLQAYVKQNNILDTDTEKDTKKVSDVFSHVNFADYHLYELTEQGANSEVILSLFKRLTQNTPTNPVWASYQNHCVSCELAEKCPIKFNYEFVMEKQVQEKLTHLLIKCIVQYKHLISVRALLNFLHDLVVPLELAPLSTAEVYTKVKRYQVKTFINNIHPNYLFEHPDLSAIYKHLHLLDPVNERKEDLDQTIIQLITTDKVKDTFEREAGLPKENSFFHRFLTEGFQDKTHKKSNYTLLINLFTRWHYFKTNQQNEVLGNQIYQKYLQSLYYFNSEATPESAPYQQLYKDIKEAIYRWNGNAFQADMVNVFIGHKQDTYKISQRLKLKPKVHPRDISVPQKNLKKFKDIITLYYGVEGNPEESLEISIDYELYQLLQKVIKGYRPNKLDKSNHINFVHIVDKIIGLNSQNTPLIFHENNGKSKNGYRLSKDDFGKYQFEKI
;
A
#
# COMPACT_ATOMS: atom_id res chain seq x y z
N MET A 1 42.81 -15.16 2.16
CA MET A 1 41.79 -15.54 1.15
C MET A 1 41.01 -14.30 0.82
N ASP A 2 41.23 -13.75 -0.37
CA ASP A 2 40.49 -12.59 -0.85
C ASP A 2 39.06 -13.02 -1.20
N LYS A 3 38.07 -12.44 -0.52
CA LYS A 3 36.66 -12.66 -0.82
C LYS A 3 36.21 -11.60 -1.81
N ILE A 4 35.84 -12.02 -3.02
CA ILE A 4 35.29 -11.12 -4.03
C ILE A 4 33.77 -11.07 -3.85
N ILE A 5 33.24 -9.90 -3.50
CA ILE A 5 31.79 -9.69 -3.31
C ILE A 5 31.20 -9.16 -4.62
N TRP A 6 30.25 -9.91 -5.19
CA TRP A 6 29.52 -9.51 -6.39
C TRP A 6 28.12 -9.05 -6.01
N ARG A 7 27.71 -7.88 -6.52
CA ARG A 7 26.31 -7.43 -6.42
C ARG A 7 25.53 -8.03 -7.59
N LEU A 8 24.65 -8.98 -7.28
CA LEU A 8 23.77 -9.66 -8.23
C LEU A 8 22.78 -8.65 -8.81
N THR A 9 23.01 -8.24 -10.06
CA THR A 9 22.17 -7.36 -10.88
C THR A 9 22.30 -7.80 -12.35
N TRP A 10 21.73 -7.05 -13.29
CA TRP A 10 21.93 -7.19 -14.74
C TRP A 10 23.39 -7.49 -15.16
N THR A 11 24.35 -6.99 -14.38
CA THR A 11 25.78 -7.25 -14.55
C THR A 11 26.16 -8.74 -14.50
N LEU A 12 25.54 -9.55 -13.63
CA LEU A 12 25.81 -10.99 -13.60
C LEU A 12 25.24 -11.69 -14.84
N THR A 13 24.03 -11.33 -15.25
CA THR A 13 23.39 -11.88 -16.45
C THR A 13 24.24 -11.60 -17.68
N ASN A 14 24.70 -10.36 -17.85
CA ASN A 14 25.56 -9.97 -18.97
C ASN A 14 26.93 -10.64 -18.88
N PHE A 15 27.52 -10.72 -17.69
CA PHE A 15 28.80 -11.40 -17.48
C PHE A 15 28.75 -12.89 -17.83
N LEU A 16 27.69 -13.59 -17.43
CA LEU A 16 27.49 -15.00 -17.77
C LEU A 16 27.17 -15.19 -19.27
N ALA A 17 26.53 -14.22 -19.92
CA ALA A 17 26.31 -14.26 -21.35
C ALA A 17 27.62 -14.10 -22.15
N GLU A 18 28.50 -13.18 -21.74
CA GLU A 18 29.75 -12.88 -22.46
C GLU A 18 30.91 -13.80 -22.10
N ARG A 19 30.99 -14.25 -20.83
CA ARG A 19 32.15 -14.97 -20.28
C ARG A 19 31.77 -16.31 -19.65
N GLY A 20 30.50 -16.73 -19.70
CA GLY A 20 30.02 -17.95 -19.03
C GLY A 20 30.78 -19.22 -19.39
N THR A 21 31.29 -19.33 -20.63
CA THR A 21 32.12 -20.46 -21.08
C THR A 21 33.43 -20.58 -20.29
N ASN A 22 34.01 -19.44 -19.89
CA ASN A 22 35.25 -19.40 -19.10
C ASN A 22 34.99 -19.58 -17.60
N PHE A 23 33.74 -19.43 -17.16
CA PHE A 23 33.30 -19.50 -15.77
C PHE A 23 32.20 -20.57 -15.59
N GLY A 24 32.40 -21.76 -16.14
CA GLY A 24 31.40 -22.83 -16.17
C GLY A 24 30.90 -23.26 -14.78
N GLN A 25 31.78 -23.27 -13.75
CA GLN A 25 31.37 -23.59 -12.38
C GLN A 25 30.41 -22.53 -11.78
N LEU A 26 30.67 -21.25 -12.05
CA LEU A 26 29.80 -20.15 -11.62
C LEU A 26 28.46 -20.20 -12.37
N GLN A 27 28.49 -20.46 -13.68
CA GLN A 27 27.28 -20.56 -14.49
C GLN A 27 26.38 -21.72 -14.04
N ALA A 28 26.98 -22.88 -13.74
CA ALA A 28 26.27 -24.03 -13.19
C ALA A 28 25.70 -23.72 -11.79
N TYR A 29 26.48 -23.05 -10.92
CA TYR A 29 26.02 -22.65 -9.59
C TYR A 29 24.82 -21.69 -9.65
N VAL A 30 24.86 -20.69 -10.53
CA VAL A 30 23.78 -19.71 -10.73
C VAL A 30 22.51 -20.37 -11.25
N LYS A 31 22.63 -21.27 -12.24
CA LYS A 31 21.48 -22.03 -12.77
C LYS A 31 20.92 -23.03 -11.76
N GLN A 32 21.76 -23.72 -11.00
CA GLN A 32 21.33 -24.76 -10.06
C GLN A 32 20.58 -24.16 -8.86
N ASN A 33 20.98 -22.97 -8.43
CA ASN A 33 20.35 -22.26 -7.30
C ASN A 33 19.32 -21.23 -7.77
N ASN A 34 18.96 -21.19 -9.06
CA ASN A 34 17.99 -20.27 -9.62
C ASN A 34 18.21 -18.80 -9.19
N ILE A 35 19.48 -18.36 -9.08
CA ILE A 35 19.84 -17.06 -8.48
C ILE A 35 19.28 -15.88 -9.29
N LEU A 36 18.98 -16.10 -10.58
CA LEU A 36 18.41 -15.11 -11.49
C LEU A 36 16.90 -15.27 -11.69
N ASP A 37 16.28 -16.34 -11.17
CA ASP A 37 14.83 -16.54 -11.29
C ASP A 37 14.13 -15.92 -10.07
N THR A 38 13.21 -15.01 -10.32
CA THR A 38 12.47 -14.26 -9.30
C THR A 38 11.42 -15.07 -8.55
N ASP A 39 11.13 -16.31 -8.97
CA ASP A 39 9.96 -17.08 -8.49
C ASP A 39 10.25 -18.23 -7.52
N THR A 40 11.52 -18.58 -7.28
CA THR A 40 11.86 -19.76 -6.47
C THR A 40 12.46 -19.40 -5.12
N GLU A 41 11.71 -19.70 -4.05
CA GLU A 41 12.11 -19.66 -2.63
C GLU A 41 13.21 -20.66 -2.24
N LYS A 42 13.98 -21.17 -3.20
CA LYS A 42 15.12 -22.02 -2.87
C LYS A 42 16.30 -21.13 -2.51
N ASP A 43 16.23 -20.54 -1.32
CA ASP A 43 17.41 -20.29 -0.48
C ASP A 43 17.95 -21.66 -0.03
N THR A 44 18.13 -22.61 -0.97
CA THR A 44 18.93 -23.79 -0.72
C THR A 44 20.32 -23.24 -0.55
N LYS A 45 20.72 -23.02 0.71
CA LYS A 45 22.10 -22.90 1.13
C LYS A 45 22.82 -24.21 0.82
N LYS A 46 22.92 -24.58 -0.45
CA LYS A 46 24.04 -25.39 -0.92
C LYS A 46 25.22 -24.43 -0.95
N VAL A 47 25.79 -24.25 0.25
CA VAL A 47 27.11 -23.67 0.42
C VAL A 47 28.04 -24.60 -0.36
N SER A 48 28.48 -24.14 -1.53
CA SER A 48 29.66 -24.69 -2.14
C SER A 48 30.85 -24.15 -1.34
N ASP A 49 31.91 -24.94 -1.19
CA ASP A 49 33.16 -24.47 -0.57
C ASP A 49 33.75 -23.24 -1.30
N VAL A 50 33.31 -22.98 -2.53
CA VAL A 50 33.80 -21.91 -3.41
C VAL A 50 32.80 -20.75 -3.57
N PHE A 51 31.49 -21.03 -3.62
CA PHE A 51 30.45 -20.03 -3.88
C PHE A 51 29.40 -19.97 -2.77
N SER A 52 29.10 -18.74 -2.33
CA SER A 52 27.97 -18.43 -1.46
C SER A 52 27.20 -17.25 -2.03
N HIS A 53 25.88 -17.26 -1.85
CA HIS A 53 25.01 -16.15 -2.21
C HIS A 53 24.09 -15.82 -1.04
N VAL A 54 23.60 -14.59 -1.02
CA VAL A 54 22.58 -14.13 -0.08
C VAL A 54 21.54 -13.41 -0.92
N ASN A 55 20.30 -13.93 -0.92
CA ASN A 55 19.19 -13.27 -1.58
C ASN A 55 18.55 -12.25 -0.64
N PHE A 56 18.54 -10.98 -1.05
CA PHE A 56 17.84 -9.88 -0.38
C PHE A 56 16.53 -9.48 -1.06
N ALA A 57 16.16 -10.10 -2.20
CA ALA A 57 14.95 -9.76 -2.93
C ALA A 57 13.68 -9.94 -2.10
N ASP A 58 13.68 -10.95 -1.23
CA ASP A 58 12.53 -11.27 -0.38
C ASP A 58 12.62 -10.58 1.00
N TYR A 59 13.67 -9.78 1.25
CA TYR A 59 13.84 -9.04 2.49
C TYR A 59 13.13 -7.70 2.39
N HIS A 60 12.00 -7.60 3.09
CA HIS A 60 11.22 -6.37 3.11
C HIS A 60 11.71 -5.42 4.20
N LEU A 61 11.49 -4.12 4.00
CA LEU A 61 11.70 -3.11 5.05
C LEU A 61 10.71 -3.25 6.19
N TYR A 62 9.66 -4.06 6.03
CA TYR A 62 8.62 -4.27 7.00
C TYR A 62 8.36 -5.76 7.17
N GLU A 63 7.83 -6.13 8.32
CA GLU A 63 7.42 -7.49 8.63
C GLU A 63 5.89 -7.63 8.61
N LEU A 64 5.43 -8.81 8.21
CA LEU A 64 4.01 -9.18 8.27
C LEU A 64 3.69 -10.01 9.51
N THR A 65 2.61 -9.63 10.17
CA THR A 65 2.01 -10.35 11.30
C THR A 65 0.53 -10.57 11.05
N GLU A 66 -0.10 -11.43 11.83
CA GLU A 66 -1.55 -11.67 11.78
C GLU A 66 -2.37 -10.38 12.00
N GLN A 67 -1.85 -9.45 12.81
CA GLN A 67 -2.52 -8.19 13.14
C GLN A 67 -2.21 -7.06 12.15
N GLY A 68 -1.38 -7.33 11.13
CA GLY A 68 -0.98 -6.35 10.12
C GLY A 68 0.54 -6.23 9.98
N ALA A 69 0.96 -5.13 9.38
CA ALA A 69 2.37 -4.89 9.06
C ALA A 69 3.02 -3.93 10.06
N ASN A 70 4.26 -4.24 10.45
CA ASN A 70 5.11 -3.37 11.26
C ASN A 70 6.51 -3.30 10.65
N SER A 71 7.39 -2.42 11.13
CA SER A 71 8.79 -2.38 10.69
C SER A 71 9.71 -2.06 11.85
N GLU A 72 10.44 -3.08 12.32
CA GLU A 72 11.51 -2.89 13.29
C GLU A 72 12.64 -2.02 12.72
N VAL A 73 12.96 -2.20 11.43
CA VAL A 73 14.02 -1.45 10.73
C VAL A 73 13.71 0.05 10.71
N ILE A 74 12.52 0.44 10.23
CA ILE A 74 12.13 1.85 10.13
C ILE A 74 12.02 2.47 11.53
N LEU A 75 11.38 1.77 12.48
CA LEU A 75 11.26 2.24 13.86
C LEU A 75 12.63 2.43 14.52
N SER A 76 13.58 1.52 14.29
CA SER A 76 14.93 1.64 14.85
C SER A 76 15.65 2.89 14.36
N LEU A 77 15.41 3.31 13.11
CA LEU A 77 16.01 4.51 12.53
C LEU A 77 15.40 5.78 13.11
N PHE A 78 14.08 5.84 13.29
CA PHE A 78 13.44 6.94 14.02
C PHE A 78 13.95 7.03 15.46
N LYS A 79 14.03 5.90 16.16
CA LYS A 79 14.58 5.85 17.52
C LYS A 79 16.01 6.34 17.57
N ARG A 80 16.86 5.96 16.60
CA ARG A 80 18.25 6.42 16.53
C ARG A 80 18.36 7.92 16.31
N LEU A 81 17.47 8.51 15.50
CA LEU A 81 17.41 9.96 15.30
C LEU A 81 17.07 10.69 16.61
N THR A 82 16.09 10.18 17.36
CA THR A 82 15.49 10.87 18.51
C THR A 82 15.98 10.35 19.87
N GLN A 83 16.98 9.47 19.89
CA GLN A 83 17.44 8.82 21.11
C GLN A 83 17.95 9.87 22.09
N ASN A 84 17.42 9.86 23.32
CA ASN A 84 17.72 10.81 24.38
C ASN A 84 19.03 10.48 25.12
N THR A 85 20.11 10.21 24.39
CA THR A 85 21.42 9.91 24.95
C THR A 85 22.43 11.02 24.60
N PRO A 86 23.36 11.38 25.50
CA PRO A 86 24.42 12.35 25.19
C PRO A 86 25.30 11.95 24.00
N THR A 87 25.34 10.66 23.67
CA THR A 87 26.06 10.11 22.50
C THR A 87 25.37 10.38 21.17
N ASN A 88 24.07 10.72 21.17
CA ASN A 88 23.36 11.10 19.97
C ASN A 88 23.68 12.58 19.64
N PRO A 89 24.38 12.88 18.53
CA PRO A 89 24.77 14.25 18.21
C PRO A 89 23.57 15.17 17.95
N VAL A 90 22.46 14.63 17.43
CA VAL A 90 21.24 15.41 17.16
C VAL A 90 20.59 15.81 18.48
N TRP A 91 20.47 14.88 19.43
CA TRP A 91 19.95 15.14 20.76
C TRP A 91 20.81 16.13 21.54
N ALA A 92 22.14 15.95 21.53
CA ALA A 92 23.07 16.86 22.19
C ALA A 92 22.94 18.29 21.64
N SER A 93 22.86 18.44 20.30
CA SER A 93 22.65 19.74 19.68
C SER A 93 21.30 20.37 20.06
N TYR A 94 20.23 19.56 20.09
CA TYR A 94 18.91 20.03 20.49
C TYR A 94 18.92 20.57 21.93
N GLN A 95 19.47 19.81 22.89
CA GLN A 95 19.54 20.21 24.30
C GLN A 95 20.41 21.46 24.51
N ASN A 96 21.57 21.53 23.87
CA ASN A 96 22.54 22.59 24.11
C ASN A 96 22.22 23.90 23.38
N HIS A 97 21.53 23.83 22.23
CA HIS A 97 21.36 24.99 21.34
C HIS A 97 19.90 25.32 21.00
N CYS A 98 18.99 24.35 20.94
CA CYS A 98 17.61 24.60 20.50
C CYS A 98 16.67 24.94 21.65
N VAL A 99 16.83 24.30 22.81
CA VAL A 99 15.95 24.52 23.99
C VAL A 99 16.09 25.93 24.54
N SER A 100 17.32 26.46 24.62
CA SER A 100 17.63 27.81 25.12
C SER A 100 17.65 28.89 24.03
N CYS A 101 17.25 28.55 22.80
CA CYS A 101 17.25 29.50 21.70
C CYS A 101 16.12 30.53 21.85
N GLU A 102 16.45 31.80 21.67
CA GLU A 102 15.48 32.91 21.60
C GLU A 102 14.41 32.75 20.49
N LEU A 103 14.64 31.88 19.50
CA LEU A 103 13.67 31.56 18.44
C LEU A 103 12.97 30.20 18.65
N ALA A 104 13.15 29.54 19.80
CA ALA A 104 12.64 28.19 20.05
C ALA A 104 11.15 28.04 19.72
N GLU A 105 10.30 28.98 20.16
CA GLU A 105 8.85 28.94 19.97
C GLU A 105 8.39 29.09 18.51
N LYS A 106 9.25 29.59 17.61
CA LYS A 106 8.95 29.84 16.19
C LYS A 106 9.81 29.03 15.23
N CYS A 107 10.64 28.12 15.76
CA CYS A 107 11.54 27.31 14.95
C CYS A 107 10.83 26.02 14.50
N PRO A 108 10.51 25.85 13.20
CA PRO A 108 9.86 24.63 12.72
C PRO A 108 10.77 23.40 12.87
N ILE A 109 12.11 23.58 12.80
CA ILE A 109 13.07 22.48 12.97
C ILE A 109 12.97 21.88 14.37
N LYS A 110 12.91 22.74 15.40
CA LYS A 110 12.71 22.32 16.81
C LYS A 110 11.39 21.58 16.95
N PHE A 111 10.30 22.18 16.45
CA PHE A 111 8.97 21.58 16.53
C PHE A 111 8.91 20.21 15.85
N ASN A 112 9.44 20.09 14.63
CA ASN A 112 9.43 18.85 13.87
C ASN A 112 10.25 17.75 14.56
N TYR A 113 11.42 18.10 15.09
CA TYR A 113 12.23 17.17 15.87
C TYR A 113 11.47 16.66 17.10
N GLU A 114 10.91 17.56 17.91
CA GLU A 114 10.11 17.21 19.09
C GLU A 114 8.89 16.35 18.74
N PHE A 115 8.22 16.67 17.63
CA PHE A 115 7.07 15.91 17.15
C PHE A 115 7.45 14.47 16.79
N VAL A 116 8.59 14.27 16.11
CA VAL A 116 9.11 12.94 15.75
C VAL A 116 9.62 12.17 16.97
N MET A 117 10.00 12.83 18.07
CA MET A 117 10.38 12.15 19.31
C MET A 117 9.23 11.34 19.93
N GLU A 118 7.98 11.68 19.63
CA GLU A 118 6.83 10.98 20.19
C GLU A 118 6.65 9.59 19.58
N LYS A 119 6.60 8.56 20.43
CA LYS A 119 6.49 7.15 20.00
C LYS A 119 5.33 6.92 19.04
N GLN A 120 4.17 7.49 19.32
CA GLN A 120 2.98 7.36 18.49
C GLN A 120 3.18 7.97 17.09
N VAL A 121 3.90 9.09 16.99
CA VAL A 121 4.21 9.72 15.70
C VAL A 121 5.15 8.81 14.90
N GLN A 122 6.17 8.23 15.53
CA GLN A 122 7.08 7.27 14.87
C GLN A 122 6.34 6.04 14.34
N GLU A 123 5.39 5.50 15.11
CA GLU A 123 4.54 4.39 14.69
C GLU A 123 3.68 4.76 13.47
N LYS A 124 3.02 5.91 13.48
CA LYS A 124 2.20 6.34 12.33
C LYS A 124 3.02 6.65 11.09
N LEU A 125 4.19 7.28 11.24
CA LEU A 125 5.14 7.47 10.14
C LEU A 125 5.59 6.14 9.56
N THR A 126 5.87 5.15 10.42
CA THR A 126 6.22 3.80 9.99
C THR A 126 5.10 3.19 9.16
N HIS A 127 3.85 3.25 9.64
CA HIS A 127 2.71 2.73 8.90
C HIS A 127 2.45 3.47 7.57
N LEU A 128 2.67 4.79 7.52
CA LEU A 128 2.60 5.56 6.28
C LEU A 128 3.65 5.10 5.25
N LEU A 129 4.88 4.84 5.68
CA LEU A 129 5.94 4.30 4.82
C LEU A 129 5.59 2.89 4.32
N ILE A 130 5.04 2.03 5.18
CA ILE A 130 4.55 0.70 4.77
C ILE A 130 3.43 0.84 3.74
N LYS A 131 2.47 1.76 3.95
CA LYS A 131 1.42 2.04 2.95
C LYS A 131 2.02 2.50 1.61
N CYS A 132 3.08 3.32 1.63
CA CYS A 132 3.78 3.70 0.40
C CYS A 132 4.32 2.48 -0.35
N ILE A 133 4.94 1.54 0.37
CA ILE A 133 5.48 0.31 -0.21
C ILE A 133 4.35 -0.56 -0.77
N VAL A 134 3.31 -0.83 0.03
CA VAL A 134 2.26 -1.79 -0.32
C VAL A 134 1.28 -1.25 -1.37
N GLN A 135 0.81 -0.01 -1.21
CA GLN A 135 -0.26 0.53 -2.05
C GLN A 135 0.25 1.06 -3.39
N TYR A 136 1.48 1.58 -3.42
CA TYR A 136 2.07 2.20 -4.60
C TYR A 136 3.29 1.45 -5.14
N LYS A 137 3.59 0.25 -4.60
CA LYS A 137 4.73 -0.58 -4.99
C LYS A 137 6.05 0.19 -4.92
N HIS A 138 6.15 1.15 -4.00
CA HIS A 138 7.29 2.03 -3.93
C HIS A 138 8.46 1.34 -3.23
N LEU A 139 9.52 1.04 -3.98
CA LEU A 139 10.76 0.51 -3.42
C LEU A 139 11.54 1.61 -2.71
N ILE A 140 11.55 1.58 -1.38
CA ILE A 140 12.30 2.52 -0.55
C ILE A 140 13.70 1.93 -0.29
N SER A 141 14.74 2.64 -0.71
CA SER A 141 16.11 2.29 -0.32
C SER A 141 16.47 2.89 1.04
N VAL A 142 17.47 2.33 1.72
CA VAL A 142 18.00 2.89 2.98
C VAL A 142 18.44 4.34 2.81
N ARG A 143 19.05 4.70 1.66
CA ARG A 143 19.44 6.09 1.38
C ARG A 143 18.23 7.01 1.28
N ALA A 144 17.17 6.58 0.58
CA ALA A 144 15.94 7.36 0.48
C ALA A 144 15.29 7.54 1.85
N LEU A 145 15.34 6.52 2.71
CA LEU A 145 14.84 6.60 4.08
C LEU A 145 15.66 7.57 4.95
N LEU A 146 16.98 7.57 4.84
CA LEU A 146 17.83 8.53 5.57
C LEU A 146 17.60 9.98 5.12
N ASN A 147 17.45 10.21 3.81
CA ASN A 147 17.07 11.53 3.29
C ASN A 147 15.70 11.93 3.81
N PHE A 148 14.73 11.02 3.81
CA PHE A 148 13.40 11.26 4.37
C PHE A 148 13.47 11.70 5.83
N LEU A 149 14.30 11.08 6.67
CA LEU A 149 14.49 11.50 8.07
C LEU A 149 15.04 12.92 8.20
N HIS A 150 15.98 13.31 7.34
CA HIS A 150 16.47 14.68 7.30
C HIS A 150 15.35 15.65 6.91
N ASP A 151 14.65 15.35 5.83
CA ASP A 151 13.59 16.22 5.28
C ASP A 151 12.40 16.34 6.25
N LEU A 152 12.20 15.34 7.10
CA LEU A 152 11.20 15.33 8.17
C LEU A 152 11.44 16.42 9.22
N VAL A 153 12.71 16.63 9.56
CA VAL A 153 13.14 17.55 10.62
C VAL A 153 13.42 18.93 10.04
N VAL A 154 14.04 19.00 8.86
CA VAL A 154 14.47 20.25 8.23
C VAL A 154 13.56 20.56 7.03
N PRO A 155 12.71 21.60 7.11
CA PRO A 155 11.88 22.00 5.99
C PRO A 155 12.71 22.36 4.75
N LEU A 156 12.17 22.06 3.57
CA LEU A 156 12.81 22.24 2.26
C LEU A 156 13.40 23.64 2.07
N GLU A 157 12.68 24.66 2.53
CA GLU A 157 13.11 26.05 2.35
C GLU A 157 14.23 26.49 3.30
N LEU A 158 14.58 25.65 4.28
CA LEU A 158 15.67 25.86 5.24
C LEU A 158 16.85 24.93 4.96
N ALA A 159 16.63 23.78 4.33
CA ALA A 159 17.66 22.79 4.03
C ALA A 159 18.92 23.32 3.29
N PRO A 160 18.83 24.22 2.28
CA PRO A 160 20.02 24.69 1.57
C PRO A 160 20.74 25.84 2.27
N LEU A 161 20.22 26.36 3.38
CA LEU A 161 20.71 27.57 4.04
C LEU A 161 21.78 27.26 5.10
N SER A 162 22.74 28.18 5.27
CA SER A 162 23.65 28.15 6.40
C SER A 162 22.93 28.46 7.72
N THR A 163 23.54 28.11 8.86
CA THR A 163 22.93 28.33 10.19
C THR A 163 22.56 29.79 10.45
N ALA A 164 23.38 30.76 10.00
CA ALA A 164 23.12 32.19 10.16
C ALA A 164 21.93 32.66 9.30
N GLU A 165 21.79 32.11 8.09
CA GLU A 165 20.68 32.38 7.19
C GLU A 165 19.37 31.77 7.72
N VAL A 166 19.42 30.54 8.24
CA VAL A 166 18.29 29.89 8.92
C VAL A 166 17.80 30.76 10.08
N TYR A 167 18.70 31.21 10.97
CA TYR A 167 18.34 32.08 12.09
C TYR A 167 17.66 33.36 11.60
N THR A 168 18.23 34.03 10.59
CA THR A 168 17.68 35.28 10.06
C THR A 168 16.30 35.08 9.43
N LYS A 169 16.12 33.98 8.70
CA LYS A 169 14.86 33.64 8.03
C LYS A 169 13.77 33.27 9.04
N VAL A 170 14.07 32.37 9.98
CA VAL A 170 13.16 31.97 11.07
C VAL A 170 12.81 33.16 11.96
N LYS A 171 13.74 34.11 12.17
CA LYS A 171 13.45 35.34 12.94
C LYS A 171 12.28 36.12 12.36
N ARG A 172 12.12 36.11 11.03
CA ARG A 172 11.09 36.82 10.25
C ARG A 172 9.83 36.00 9.97
N TYR A 173 9.76 34.76 10.43
CA TYR A 173 8.59 33.91 10.18
C TYR A 173 7.32 34.53 10.74
N GLN A 174 6.27 34.49 9.93
CA GLN A 174 4.90 34.73 10.38
C GLN A 174 4.30 33.42 10.89
N VAL A 175 3.22 33.53 11.67
CA VAL A 175 2.52 32.37 12.24
C VAL A 175 2.11 31.36 11.16
N LYS A 176 1.56 31.82 10.03
CA LYS A 176 1.15 30.93 8.92
C LYS A 176 2.33 30.22 8.26
N THR A 177 3.43 30.94 8.04
CA THR A 177 4.67 30.36 7.50
C THR A 177 5.20 29.25 8.41
N PHE A 178 5.16 29.46 9.73
CA PHE A 178 5.49 28.41 10.69
C PHE A 178 4.56 27.20 10.54
N ILE A 179 3.23 27.40 10.51
CA ILE A 179 2.25 26.31 10.41
C ILE A 179 2.41 25.49 9.11
N ASN A 180 2.80 26.10 8.00
CA ASN A 180 3.04 25.36 6.75
C ASN A 180 4.34 24.53 6.80
N ASN A 181 5.33 24.98 7.56
CA ASN A 181 6.64 24.32 7.67
C ASN A 181 6.74 23.31 8.81
N ILE A 182 5.70 23.18 9.64
CA ILE A 182 5.66 22.11 10.64
C ILE A 182 5.13 20.81 10.05
N HIS A 183 5.63 19.71 10.62
CA HIS A 183 5.47 18.35 10.16
C HIS A 183 4.03 17.95 9.79
N PRO A 184 2.98 18.25 10.61
CA PRO A 184 1.62 17.87 10.26
C PRO A 184 1.22 18.29 8.85
N ASN A 185 1.60 19.49 8.38
CA ASN A 185 1.28 19.97 7.05
C ASN A 185 2.39 19.68 6.03
N TYR A 186 3.63 20.01 6.39
CA TYR A 186 4.79 19.88 5.52
C TYR A 186 4.92 18.48 4.91
N LEU A 187 4.63 17.42 5.69
CA LEU A 187 4.72 16.03 5.24
C LEU A 187 3.87 15.71 3.99
N PHE A 188 2.74 16.40 3.84
CA PHE A 188 1.73 16.10 2.81
C PHE A 188 1.65 17.15 1.70
N GLU A 189 2.32 18.29 1.84
CA GLU A 189 2.17 19.44 0.91
C GLU A 189 3.30 19.56 -0.12
N HIS A 190 4.30 18.67 -0.09
CA HIS A 190 5.47 18.73 -0.96
C HIS A 190 5.69 17.46 -1.80
N PRO A 191 4.74 17.08 -2.68
CA PRO A 191 4.86 15.86 -3.49
C PRO A 191 6.10 15.82 -4.39
N ASP A 192 6.67 16.98 -4.73
CA ASP A 192 7.82 17.10 -5.61
C ASP A 192 9.17 16.86 -4.93
N LEU A 193 9.20 16.76 -3.60
CA LEU A 193 10.45 16.67 -2.83
C LEU A 193 11.15 15.32 -3.03
N SER A 194 10.38 14.23 -2.98
CA SER A 194 10.87 12.89 -3.26
C SER A 194 9.71 11.95 -3.61
N ALA A 195 10.06 10.77 -4.13
CA ALA A 195 9.07 9.74 -4.40
C ALA A 195 8.29 9.33 -3.12
N ILE A 196 8.89 9.38 -1.94
CA ILE A 196 8.17 9.12 -0.68
C ILE A 196 7.11 10.21 -0.45
N TYR A 197 7.49 11.49 -0.53
CA TYR A 197 6.54 12.59 -0.33
C TYR A 197 5.41 12.62 -1.36
N LYS A 198 5.70 12.23 -2.61
CA LYS A 198 4.67 12.04 -3.63
C LYS A 198 3.58 11.08 -3.19
N HIS A 199 3.95 9.93 -2.62
CA HIS A 199 2.98 8.94 -2.14
C HIS A 199 2.32 9.38 -0.83
N LEU A 200 3.05 10.05 0.06
CA LEU A 200 2.48 10.61 1.28
C LEU A 200 1.38 11.63 0.97
N HIS A 201 1.58 12.52 -0.01
CA HIS A 201 0.54 13.44 -0.47
C HIS A 201 -0.78 12.72 -0.84
N LEU A 202 -0.69 11.56 -1.49
CA LEU A 202 -1.86 10.75 -1.83
C LEU A 202 -2.48 10.06 -0.60
N LEU A 203 -1.68 9.80 0.43
CA LEU A 203 -2.07 9.23 1.73
C LEU A 203 -2.45 10.28 2.78
N ASP A 204 -2.62 11.55 2.38
CA ASP A 204 -2.99 12.62 3.30
C ASP A 204 -4.32 12.28 4.00
N PRO A 205 -4.36 12.28 5.35
CA PRO A 205 -5.59 12.05 6.12
C PRO A 205 -6.75 12.98 5.75
N VAL A 206 -6.48 14.16 5.18
CA VAL A 206 -7.52 15.09 4.70
C VAL A 206 -8.40 14.47 3.59
N ASN A 207 -7.88 13.48 2.87
CA ASN A 207 -8.61 12.78 1.81
C ASN A 207 -9.53 11.66 2.36
N GLU A 208 -9.40 11.30 3.64
CA GLU A 208 -10.25 10.29 4.28
C GLU A 208 -11.51 10.94 4.86
N ARG A 209 -12.69 10.43 4.49
CA ARG A 209 -13.97 10.87 5.04
C ARG A 209 -14.41 9.95 6.17
N LYS A 210 -14.66 10.52 7.34
CA LYS A 210 -15.20 9.82 8.51
C LYS A 210 -16.27 10.68 9.14
N GLU A 211 -17.42 10.09 9.43
CA GLU A 211 -18.57 10.81 9.96
C GLU A 211 -18.23 11.54 11.27
N ASP A 212 -17.57 10.87 12.22
CA ASP A 212 -17.17 11.46 13.50
C ASP A 212 -16.20 12.64 13.32
N LEU A 213 -15.21 12.49 12.42
CA LEU A 213 -14.25 13.56 12.14
C LEU A 213 -14.92 14.74 11.43
N ASP A 214 -15.81 14.48 10.47
CA ASP A 214 -16.57 15.51 9.75
C ASP A 214 -17.45 16.31 10.74
N GLN A 215 -18.08 15.65 11.72
CA GLN A 215 -18.82 16.33 12.79
C GLN A 215 -17.91 17.23 13.63
N THR A 216 -16.73 16.75 14.01
CA THR A 216 -15.74 17.55 14.77
C THR A 216 -15.21 18.72 13.95
N ILE A 217 -15.01 18.55 12.64
CA ILE A 217 -14.62 19.64 11.73
C ILE A 217 -15.72 20.70 11.66
N ILE A 218 -16.99 20.31 11.59
CA ILE A 218 -18.12 21.24 11.62
C ILE A 218 -18.14 22.04 12.94
N GLN A 219 -17.90 21.38 14.08
CA GLN A 219 -17.76 22.06 15.37
C GLN A 219 -16.57 23.03 15.37
N LEU A 220 -15.44 22.62 14.80
CA LEU A 220 -14.21 23.42 14.73
C LEU A 220 -14.40 24.75 13.97
N ILE A 221 -15.15 24.73 12.87
CA ILE A 221 -15.39 25.94 12.06
C ILE A 221 -16.48 26.86 12.64
N THR A 222 -17.32 26.34 13.55
CA THR A 222 -18.45 27.08 14.13
C THR A 222 -18.18 27.60 15.53
N THR A 223 -17.18 27.06 16.23
CA THR A 223 -16.82 27.46 17.59
C THR A 223 -15.90 28.68 17.61
N ASP A 224 -16.09 29.55 18.60
CA ASP A 224 -15.14 30.63 18.91
C ASP A 224 -13.91 30.12 19.68
N LYS A 225 -13.99 28.91 20.25
CA LYS A 225 -12.96 28.31 21.11
C LYS A 225 -12.23 27.15 20.43
N VAL A 226 -11.57 27.45 19.32
CA VAL A 226 -10.86 26.45 18.50
C VAL A 226 -9.76 25.72 19.28
N LYS A 227 -9.03 26.43 20.16
CA LYS A 227 -8.00 25.82 21.02
C LYS A 227 -8.57 24.68 21.87
N ASP A 228 -9.72 24.88 22.49
CA ASP A 228 -10.36 23.90 23.38
C ASP A 228 -10.72 22.61 22.63
N THR A 229 -11.13 22.73 21.35
CA THR A 229 -11.41 21.57 20.49
C THR A 229 -10.14 20.77 20.21
N PHE A 230 -9.01 21.42 19.89
CA PHE A 230 -7.73 20.71 19.73
C PHE A 230 -7.31 20.00 21.01
N GLU A 231 -7.40 20.68 22.15
CA GLU A 231 -7.01 20.15 23.45
C GLU A 231 -7.84 18.91 23.83
N ARG A 232 -9.16 18.97 23.62
CA ARG A 232 -10.09 17.88 23.92
C ARG A 232 -9.91 16.65 23.01
N GLU A 233 -9.76 16.87 21.71
CA GLU A 233 -9.83 15.79 20.70
C GLU A 233 -8.46 15.18 20.38
N ALA A 234 -7.38 15.95 20.49
CA ALA A 234 -6.04 15.54 20.02
C ALA A 234 -4.90 15.98 20.94
N GLY A 235 -5.17 16.75 21.99
CA GLY A 235 -4.14 17.40 22.81
C GLY A 235 -3.41 18.52 22.06
N LEU A 236 -2.55 19.24 22.79
CA LEU A 236 -1.75 20.36 22.27
C LEU A 236 -0.25 20.13 22.50
N PRO A 237 0.63 20.80 21.73
CA PRO A 237 2.05 20.85 22.05
C PRO A 237 2.30 21.34 23.49
N LYS A 238 3.38 20.90 24.13
CA LYS A 238 3.65 21.24 25.55
C LYS A 238 4.08 22.70 25.81
N GLU A 239 4.59 23.41 24.80
CA GLU A 239 5.09 24.79 24.93
C GLU A 239 4.25 25.80 24.14
N ASN A 240 4.27 27.07 24.57
CA ASN A 240 3.64 28.23 23.92
C ASN A 240 4.29 28.61 22.58
N SER A 241 4.31 27.67 21.64
CA SER A 241 4.82 27.89 20.29
C SER A 241 3.87 28.75 19.44
N PHE A 242 4.35 29.15 18.25
CA PHE A 242 3.54 29.75 17.18
C PHE A 242 2.31 28.89 16.81
N PHE A 243 2.31 27.61 17.16
CA PHE A 243 1.12 26.75 17.08
C PHE A 243 -0.04 27.29 17.94
N HIS A 244 0.21 27.61 19.21
CA HIS A 244 -0.82 28.15 20.11
C HIS A 244 -1.33 29.50 19.61
N ARG A 245 -0.41 30.37 19.18
CA ARG A 245 -0.76 31.67 18.59
C ARG A 245 -1.62 31.54 17.34
N PHE A 246 -1.38 30.51 16.53
CA PHE A 246 -2.24 30.23 15.38
C PHE A 246 -3.67 29.92 15.81
N LEU A 247 -3.85 29.10 16.85
CA LEU A 247 -5.17 28.70 17.37
C LEU A 247 -5.91 29.78 18.17
N THR A 248 -5.24 30.84 18.60
CA THR A 248 -5.88 31.94 19.35
C THR A 248 -6.08 33.19 18.50
N GLU A 249 -5.10 33.54 17.67
CA GLU A 249 -5.06 34.82 16.95
C GLU A 249 -4.95 34.62 15.43
N GLY A 250 -4.23 33.58 15.00
CA GLY A 250 -3.74 33.47 13.62
C GLY A 250 -4.77 33.14 12.55
N PHE A 251 -5.87 32.44 12.90
CA PHE A 251 -6.94 32.13 11.93
C PHE A 251 -8.10 33.14 11.97
N GLN A 252 -8.30 33.85 13.09
CA GLN A 252 -9.40 34.81 13.33
C GLN A 252 -9.19 36.19 12.68
N ASP A 253 -8.10 36.38 11.94
CA ASP A 253 -7.80 37.62 11.24
C ASP A 253 -9.01 38.06 10.39
N LYS A 254 -9.49 39.29 10.60
CA LYS A 254 -10.84 39.84 10.28
C LYS A 254 -11.27 39.80 8.81
N THR A 255 -10.47 39.20 7.94
CA THR A 255 -10.70 39.10 6.50
C THR A 255 -11.38 37.79 6.06
N HIS A 256 -11.77 36.88 6.98
CA HIS A 256 -12.45 35.59 6.68
C HIS A 256 -11.94 34.93 5.40
N LYS A 257 -10.63 34.94 5.17
CA LYS A 257 -10.07 34.35 3.95
C LYS A 257 -10.25 32.85 4.06
N LYS A 258 -10.98 32.26 3.10
CA LYS A 258 -11.21 30.82 2.96
C LYS A 258 -9.94 29.98 3.20
N SER A 259 -8.78 30.50 2.79
CA SER A 259 -7.46 29.89 3.02
C SER A 259 -7.11 29.64 4.50
N ASN A 260 -7.54 30.49 5.43
CA ASN A 260 -7.25 30.32 6.86
C ASN A 260 -8.01 29.12 7.44
N TYR A 261 -9.29 28.99 7.08
CA TYR A 261 -10.11 27.85 7.50
C TYR A 261 -9.62 26.55 6.87
N THR A 262 -9.21 26.58 5.59
CA THR A 262 -8.58 25.41 4.96
C THR A 262 -7.32 24.99 5.70
N LEU A 263 -6.43 25.94 6.05
CA LEU A 263 -5.23 25.63 6.82
C LEU A 263 -5.55 25.08 8.21
N LEU A 264 -6.56 25.63 8.89
CA LEU A 264 -7.01 25.17 10.20
C LEU A 264 -7.56 23.74 10.13
N ILE A 265 -8.44 23.45 9.18
CA ILE A 265 -9.05 22.12 8.98
C ILE A 265 -7.96 21.11 8.64
N ASN A 266 -7.08 21.43 7.69
CA ASN A 266 -5.98 20.54 7.31
C ASN A 266 -5.09 20.25 8.53
N LEU A 267 -4.67 21.31 9.25
CA LEU A 267 -3.85 21.18 10.44
C LEU A 267 -4.54 20.30 11.49
N PHE A 268 -5.82 20.54 11.77
CA PHE A 268 -6.59 19.75 12.73
C PHE A 268 -6.67 18.28 12.31
N THR A 269 -7.08 17.99 11.08
CA THR A 269 -7.22 16.62 10.57
C THR A 269 -5.90 15.86 10.63
N ARG A 270 -4.80 16.49 10.20
CA ARG A 270 -3.45 15.89 10.23
C ARG A 270 -2.92 15.74 11.66
N TRP A 271 -3.15 16.73 12.52
CA TRP A 271 -2.76 16.68 13.93
C TRP A 271 -3.52 15.59 14.69
N HIS A 272 -4.84 15.56 14.57
CA HIS A 272 -5.71 14.51 15.09
C HIS A 272 -5.25 13.14 14.58
N TYR A 273 -4.97 13.02 13.27
CA TYR A 273 -4.42 11.80 12.70
C TYR A 273 -3.12 11.38 13.37
N PHE A 274 -2.24 12.26 13.80
CA PHE A 274 -1.02 11.86 14.50
C PHE A 274 -1.20 11.57 15.99
N LYS A 275 -2.09 12.29 16.66
CA LYS A 275 -2.21 12.29 18.13
C LYS A 275 -3.24 11.33 18.71
N THR A 276 -4.23 10.87 17.96
CA THR A 276 -5.22 9.96 18.53
C THR A 276 -4.74 8.51 18.56
N ASN A 277 -4.83 7.86 19.73
CA ASN A 277 -4.48 6.44 19.93
C ASN A 277 -5.57 5.52 19.38
N GLN A 278 -6.02 5.79 18.16
CA GLN A 278 -6.90 4.89 17.46
C GLN A 278 -6.02 3.83 16.81
N GLN A 279 -5.56 2.85 17.61
CA GLN A 279 -4.80 1.68 17.13
C GLN A 279 -5.54 0.95 15.98
N ASN A 280 -6.86 1.14 15.87
CA ASN A 280 -7.70 0.61 14.81
C ASN A 280 -7.93 1.56 13.61
N GLU A 281 -7.53 2.84 13.68
CA GLU A 281 -7.74 3.82 12.59
C GLU A 281 -6.50 4.15 11.77
N VAL A 282 -5.29 3.85 12.25
CA VAL A 282 -4.05 3.95 11.44
C VAL A 282 -4.13 3.03 10.20
N LEU A 283 -5.11 2.13 10.24
CA LEU A 283 -5.53 1.13 9.29
C LEU A 283 -6.79 1.53 8.50
N GLY A 284 -7.05 2.84 8.33
CA GLY A 284 -8.27 3.51 7.81
C GLY A 284 -8.94 2.99 6.52
N ASN A 285 -8.43 1.94 5.90
CA ASN A 285 -9.13 1.21 4.87
C ASN A 285 -9.29 -0.25 5.29
N GLN A 286 -10.52 -0.68 5.61
CA GLN A 286 -10.85 -2.09 5.90
C GLN A 286 -10.32 -3.04 4.81
N ILE A 287 -10.26 -2.57 3.57
CA ILE A 287 -9.71 -3.34 2.43
C ILE A 287 -8.19 -3.50 2.56
N TYR A 288 -7.47 -2.47 3.02
CA TYR A 288 -6.03 -2.54 3.27
C TYR A 288 -5.68 -3.55 4.36
N GLN A 289 -6.45 -3.61 5.44
CA GLN A 289 -6.23 -4.63 6.48
C GLN A 289 -6.51 -6.03 5.99
N LYS A 290 -7.63 -6.21 5.29
CA LYS A 290 -7.95 -7.51 4.70
C LYS A 290 -6.89 -7.96 3.70
N TYR A 291 -6.30 -7.03 2.95
CA TYR A 291 -5.16 -7.34 2.08
C TYR A 291 -3.93 -7.79 2.86
N LEU A 292 -3.50 -7.04 3.88
CA LEU A 292 -2.33 -7.43 4.68
C LEU A 292 -2.54 -8.76 5.40
N GLN A 293 -3.73 -9.02 5.91
CA GLN A 293 -4.09 -10.32 6.49
C GLN A 293 -4.06 -11.41 5.43
N SER A 294 -4.64 -11.18 4.25
CA SER A 294 -4.59 -12.12 3.12
C SER A 294 -3.16 -12.42 2.70
N LEU A 295 -2.29 -11.40 2.68
CA LEU A 295 -0.87 -11.51 2.36
C LEU A 295 -0.12 -12.27 3.45
N TYR A 296 -0.41 -12.01 4.72
CA TYR A 296 0.13 -12.77 5.84
C TYR A 296 -0.29 -14.23 5.75
N TYR A 297 -1.58 -14.56 5.63
CA TYR A 297 -2.02 -15.96 5.52
C TYR A 297 -1.57 -16.63 4.22
N PHE A 298 -1.37 -15.88 3.15
CA PHE A 298 -0.77 -16.39 1.92
C PHE A 298 0.69 -16.79 2.12
N ASN A 299 1.46 -16.07 2.95
CA ASN A 299 2.90 -16.31 3.14
C ASN A 299 3.22 -17.12 4.41
N SER A 300 2.39 -17.02 5.44
CA SER A 300 2.41 -17.89 6.60
C SER A 300 1.85 -19.25 6.17
N GLU A 301 2.31 -20.33 6.79
CA GLU A 301 2.03 -21.73 6.47
C GLU A 301 0.55 -22.15 6.69
N ALA A 302 -0.40 -21.28 6.39
CA ALA A 302 -1.81 -21.53 6.45
C ALA A 302 -2.08 -22.72 5.51
N THR A 303 -2.43 -23.86 6.11
CA THR A 303 -2.83 -25.05 5.36
C THR A 303 -3.96 -24.64 4.41
N PRO A 304 -4.19 -25.39 3.32
CA PRO A 304 -5.37 -25.20 2.47
C PRO A 304 -6.71 -25.15 3.25
N GLU A 305 -6.69 -25.57 4.52
CA GLU A 305 -7.79 -25.62 5.47
C GLU A 305 -7.99 -24.33 6.29
N SER A 306 -7.02 -23.40 6.28
CA SER A 306 -7.16 -22.14 7.03
C SER A 306 -8.31 -21.28 6.46
N ALA A 307 -9.24 -20.89 7.34
CA ALA A 307 -10.42 -20.15 6.94
C ALA A 307 -10.10 -18.84 6.17
N PRO A 308 -9.10 -18.02 6.56
CA PRO A 308 -8.76 -16.81 5.82
C PRO A 308 -8.23 -17.07 4.41
N TYR A 309 -7.39 -18.09 4.22
CA TYR A 309 -6.86 -18.46 2.92
C TYR A 309 -7.95 -19.01 1.99
N GLN A 310 -8.85 -19.85 2.51
CA GLN A 310 -10.01 -20.30 1.74
C GLN A 310 -10.94 -19.15 1.35
N GLN A 311 -11.13 -18.19 2.26
CA GLN A 311 -11.96 -17.03 1.97
C GLN A 311 -11.36 -16.19 0.85
N LEU A 312 -10.04 -16.01 0.82
CA LEU A 312 -9.35 -15.34 -0.27
C LEU A 312 -9.64 -16.03 -1.63
N TYR A 313 -9.54 -17.35 -1.72
CA TYR A 313 -9.93 -18.07 -2.95
C TYR A 313 -11.41 -17.85 -3.33
N LYS A 314 -12.31 -17.83 -2.34
CA LYS A 314 -13.74 -17.58 -2.58
C LYS A 314 -13.99 -16.17 -3.09
N ASP A 315 -13.36 -15.17 -2.49
CA ASP A 315 -13.49 -13.76 -2.88
C ASP A 315 -12.99 -13.53 -4.30
N ILE A 316 -11.81 -14.06 -4.64
CA ILE A 316 -11.24 -13.90 -5.98
C ILE A 316 -12.07 -14.65 -7.02
N LYS A 317 -12.56 -15.85 -6.70
CA LYS A 317 -13.53 -16.56 -7.54
C LYS A 317 -14.78 -15.72 -7.78
N GLU A 318 -15.39 -15.17 -6.74
CA GLU A 318 -16.58 -14.33 -6.87
C GLU A 318 -16.32 -13.10 -7.74
N ALA A 319 -15.16 -12.46 -7.58
CA ALA A 319 -14.77 -11.31 -8.37
C ALA A 319 -14.62 -11.64 -9.87
N ILE A 320 -14.10 -12.83 -10.21
CA ILE A 320 -14.05 -13.32 -11.60
C ILE A 320 -15.46 -13.45 -12.19
N TYR A 321 -16.40 -14.06 -11.45
CA TYR A 321 -17.77 -14.26 -11.94
C TYR A 321 -18.49 -12.92 -12.14
N ARG A 322 -18.22 -11.94 -11.27
CA ARG A 322 -18.81 -10.59 -11.32
C ARG A 322 -18.04 -9.58 -12.17
N TRP A 323 -16.90 -9.94 -12.77
CA TRP A 323 -16.05 -9.00 -13.51
C TRP A 323 -16.81 -8.24 -14.61
N ASN A 324 -17.69 -8.94 -15.32
CA ASN A 324 -18.56 -8.39 -16.36
C ASN A 324 -19.99 -8.10 -15.84
N GLY A 325 -20.13 -7.85 -14.53
CA GLY A 325 -21.38 -7.61 -13.83
C GLY A 325 -22.11 -8.89 -13.43
N ASN A 326 -23.23 -8.74 -12.72
CA ASN A 326 -24.05 -9.88 -12.27
C ASN A 326 -24.61 -10.65 -13.46
N ALA A 327 -24.40 -11.97 -13.44
CA ALA A 327 -24.98 -12.92 -14.38
C ALA A 327 -26.39 -13.35 -13.96
N PHE A 328 -27.06 -14.09 -14.84
CA PHE A 328 -28.42 -14.59 -14.61
C PHE A 328 -28.51 -15.56 -13.42
N GLN A 329 -27.49 -16.40 -13.25
CA GLN A 329 -27.36 -17.37 -12.17
C GLN A 329 -25.97 -17.26 -11.53
N ALA A 330 -25.85 -17.69 -10.27
CA ALA A 330 -24.61 -17.56 -9.50
C ALA A 330 -23.45 -18.41 -10.06
N ASP A 331 -23.73 -19.50 -10.77
CA ASP A 331 -22.73 -20.36 -11.41
C ASP A 331 -22.37 -19.90 -12.83
N MET A 332 -22.77 -18.69 -13.24
CA MET A 332 -22.55 -18.14 -14.57
C MET A 332 -21.66 -16.90 -14.57
N VAL A 333 -20.97 -16.69 -15.68
CA VAL A 333 -20.18 -15.50 -15.96
C VAL A 333 -20.71 -14.82 -17.22
N ASN A 334 -20.74 -13.49 -17.24
CA ASN A 334 -21.13 -12.72 -18.42
C ASN A 334 -19.99 -12.69 -19.46
N VAL A 335 -20.32 -13.01 -20.70
CA VAL A 335 -19.42 -12.99 -21.85
C VAL A 335 -19.40 -11.59 -22.45
N PHE A 336 -18.23 -10.96 -22.49
CA PHE A 336 -18.07 -9.66 -23.14
C PHE A 336 -17.82 -9.84 -24.64
N ILE A 337 -18.73 -9.31 -25.47
CA ILE A 337 -18.67 -9.42 -26.94
C ILE A 337 -18.05 -8.20 -27.63
N GLY A 338 -17.30 -7.37 -26.91
CA GLY A 338 -16.69 -6.15 -27.46
C GLY A 338 -17.61 -4.91 -27.50
N HIS A 339 -18.88 -5.05 -27.12
CA HIS A 339 -19.86 -3.96 -27.11
C HIS A 339 -20.71 -3.96 -25.84
N LYS A 340 -21.42 -2.86 -25.59
CA LYS A 340 -22.29 -2.71 -24.41
C LYS A 340 -23.57 -3.53 -24.61
N GLN A 341 -23.84 -4.42 -23.65
CA GLN A 341 -25.00 -5.32 -23.62
C GLN A 341 -26.10 -4.73 -22.73
N ASP A 342 -26.84 -3.75 -23.27
CA ASP A 342 -27.83 -2.99 -22.49
C ASP A 342 -29.16 -3.74 -22.35
N THR A 343 -29.65 -4.34 -23.44
CA THR A 343 -30.95 -5.04 -23.48
C THR A 343 -30.85 -6.51 -23.08
N TYR A 344 -29.88 -7.22 -23.64
CA TYR A 344 -29.64 -8.64 -23.37
C TYR A 344 -28.19 -8.85 -22.95
N LYS A 345 -28.01 -9.69 -21.95
CA LYS A 345 -26.71 -10.18 -21.53
C LYS A 345 -26.55 -11.64 -21.95
N ILE A 346 -25.33 -11.96 -22.37
CA ILE A 346 -24.92 -13.32 -22.71
C ILE A 346 -24.10 -13.84 -21.54
N SER A 347 -24.49 -14.98 -21.01
CA SER A 347 -23.78 -15.66 -19.93
C SER A 347 -23.50 -17.10 -20.31
N GLN A 348 -22.47 -17.67 -19.72
CA GLN A 348 -22.18 -19.10 -19.82
C GLN A 348 -21.92 -19.64 -18.43
N ARG A 349 -22.16 -20.94 -18.23
CA ARG A 349 -21.76 -21.60 -16.97
C ARG A 349 -20.25 -21.56 -16.84
N LEU A 350 -19.78 -21.40 -15.61
CA LEU A 350 -18.37 -21.48 -15.26
C LEU A 350 -18.24 -22.25 -13.95
N LYS A 351 -17.33 -23.22 -13.90
CA LYS A 351 -16.95 -23.87 -12.65
C LYS A 351 -15.44 -23.83 -12.47
N LEU A 352 -15.01 -22.90 -11.60
CA LEU A 352 -13.62 -22.81 -11.15
C LEU A 352 -13.40 -23.66 -9.89
N LYS A 353 -12.30 -24.41 -9.88
CA LYS A 353 -11.81 -25.17 -8.71
C LYS A 353 -10.43 -24.62 -8.30
N PRO A 354 -10.24 -24.23 -7.02
CA PRO A 354 -8.91 -23.88 -6.50
C PRO A 354 -7.90 -25.01 -6.73
N LYS A 355 -6.69 -24.66 -7.18
CA LYS A 355 -5.53 -25.55 -7.22
C LYS A 355 -4.53 -25.05 -6.19
N VAL A 356 -4.44 -25.72 -5.05
CA VAL A 356 -3.49 -25.33 -4.00
C VAL A 356 -2.23 -26.17 -4.16
N HIS A 357 -1.11 -25.52 -4.47
CA HIS A 357 0.18 -26.19 -4.51
C HIS A 357 0.74 -26.34 -3.10
N PRO A 358 1.22 -27.54 -2.71
CA PRO A 358 1.97 -27.71 -1.47
C PRO A 358 3.19 -26.78 -1.51
N ARG A 359 3.42 -26.04 -0.43
CA ARG A 359 4.63 -25.23 -0.28
C ARG A 359 5.54 -25.89 0.75
N ASP A 360 6.78 -26.08 0.35
CA ASP A 360 7.86 -26.55 1.24
C ASP A 360 8.32 -25.37 2.10
N ILE A 361 7.64 -25.11 3.21
CA ILE A 361 8.01 -24.02 4.13
C ILE A 361 8.62 -24.63 5.40
N SER A 362 9.68 -23.99 5.89
CA SER A 362 10.43 -24.40 7.06
C SER A 362 10.07 -23.54 8.27
N VAL A 363 9.65 -24.21 9.35
CA VAL A 363 9.36 -23.73 10.72
C VAL A 363 8.38 -22.54 10.81
N PRO A 364 7.24 -22.68 11.51
CA PRO A 364 6.25 -21.61 11.63
C PRO A 364 6.82 -20.35 12.29
N GLN A 365 6.81 -19.24 11.54
CA GLN A 365 7.19 -17.91 12.04
C GLN A 365 5.97 -17.02 12.23
N LYS A 366 5.78 -16.50 13.44
CA LYS A 366 4.72 -15.51 13.74
C LYS A 366 4.95 -14.15 13.10
N ASN A 367 6.20 -13.85 12.74
CA ASN A 367 6.60 -12.57 12.18
C ASN A 367 7.41 -12.81 10.90
N LEU A 368 6.81 -12.55 9.75
CA LEU A 368 7.40 -12.86 8.46
C LEU A 368 8.30 -11.70 8.02
N LYS A 369 9.62 -11.93 8.09
CA LYS A 369 10.64 -10.99 7.58
C LYS A 369 10.94 -11.19 6.10
N LYS A 370 10.74 -12.42 5.62
CA LYS A 370 10.84 -12.80 4.21
C LYS A 370 9.49 -13.30 3.73
N PHE A 371 8.96 -12.72 2.65
CA PHE A 371 7.66 -13.08 2.10
C PHE A 371 7.50 -12.56 0.66
N LYS A 372 6.56 -13.12 -0.09
CA LYS A 372 6.13 -12.60 -1.39
C LYS A 372 5.17 -11.42 -1.20
N ASP A 373 5.43 -10.32 -1.88
CA ASP A 373 4.62 -9.09 -1.87
C ASP A 373 3.36 -9.19 -2.74
N ILE A 374 3.35 -10.14 -3.68
CA ILE A 374 2.25 -10.45 -4.58
C ILE A 374 1.65 -11.81 -4.21
N ILE A 375 0.31 -11.84 -4.09
CA ILE A 375 -0.44 -13.07 -3.84
C ILE A 375 -0.66 -13.79 -5.17
N THR A 376 -0.19 -15.03 -5.29
CA THR A 376 -0.37 -15.84 -6.51
C THR A 376 -1.31 -17.02 -6.27
N LEU A 377 -2.50 -16.99 -6.86
CA LEU A 377 -3.52 -18.04 -6.73
C LEU A 377 -3.66 -18.83 -8.04
N TYR A 378 -4.05 -20.11 -7.93
CA TYR A 378 -4.23 -20.97 -9.10
C TYR A 378 -5.64 -21.55 -9.16
N TYR A 379 -6.24 -21.54 -10.36
CA TYR A 379 -7.56 -22.12 -10.61
C TYR A 379 -7.52 -23.11 -11.78
N GLY A 380 -8.21 -24.23 -11.63
CA GLY A 380 -8.58 -25.11 -12.73
C GLY A 380 -10.00 -24.81 -13.23
N VAL A 381 -10.21 -24.97 -14.54
CA VAL A 381 -11.52 -24.86 -15.18
C VAL A 381 -12.06 -26.28 -15.42
N GLU A 382 -13.32 -26.53 -15.03
CA GLU A 382 -13.99 -27.81 -15.32
C GLU A 382 -13.99 -28.08 -16.84
N GLY A 383 -13.63 -29.31 -17.25
CA GLY A 383 -13.47 -29.68 -18.66
C GLY A 383 -12.05 -29.49 -19.23
N ASN A 384 -11.20 -28.68 -18.58
CA ASN A 384 -9.78 -28.51 -18.95
C ASN A 384 -8.89 -28.60 -17.68
N PRO A 385 -8.81 -29.77 -17.01
CA PRO A 385 -8.13 -29.91 -15.73
C PRO A 385 -6.59 -29.80 -15.83
N GLU A 386 -6.00 -30.05 -17.00
CA GLU A 386 -4.56 -29.90 -17.26
C GLU A 386 -4.13 -28.43 -17.20
N GLU A 387 -4.96 -27.51 -17.69
CA GLU A 387 -4.65 -26.08 -17.62
C GLU A 387 -4.83 -25.55 -16.19
N SER A 388 -3.78 -24.88 -15.69
CA SER A 388 -3.82 -24.11 -14.44
C SER A 388 -3.71 -22.64 -14.80
N LEU A 389 -4.61 -21.83 -14.26
CA LEU A 389 -4.62 -20.40 -14.46
C LEU A 389 -4.04 -19.73 -13.23
N GLU A 390 -2.91 -19.07 -13.41
CA GLU A 390 -2.24 -18.29 -12.40
C GLU A 390 -2.81 -16.87 -12.35
N ILE A 391 -3.11 -16.38 -11.15
CA ILE A 391 -3.59 -15.03 -10.89
C ILE A 391 -2.68 -14.38 -9.86
N SER A 392 -1.90 -13.40 -10.31
CA SER A 392 -1.05 -12.56 -9.45
C SER A 392 -1.84 -11.33 -8.98
N ILE A 393 -1.90 -11.13 -7.67
CA ILE A 393 -2.79 -10.18 -7.00
C ILE A 393 -1.96 -9.27 -6.09
N ASP A 394 -1.78 -8.03 -6.54
CA ASP A 394 -1.26 -6.93 -5.73
C ASP A 394 -2.40 -6.17 -5.01
N TYR A 395 -2.05 -5.15 -4.23
CA TYR A 395 -3.04 -4.35 -3.50
C TYR A 395 -4.03 -3.61 -4.41
N GLU A 396 -3.58 -3.04 -5.53
CA GLU A 396 -4.43 -2.25 -6.43
C GLU A 396 -5.51 -3.14 -7.06
N LEU A 397 -5.10 -4.30 -7.58
CA LEU A 397 -6.02 -5.30 -8.11
C LEU A 397 -6.94 -5.83 -7.00
N TYR A 398 -6.40 -6.17 -5.82
CA TYR A 398 -7.23 -6.62 -4.70
C TYR A 398 -8.30 -5.59 -4.33
N GLN A 399 -7.94 -4.31 -4.26
CA GLN A 399 -8.88 -3.24 -3.97
C GLN A 399 -9.98 -3.14 -5.03
N LEU A 400 -9.62 -3.25 -6.32
CA LEU A 400 -10.58 -3.28 -7.42
C LEU A 400 -11.53 -4.48 -7.30
N LEU A 401 -11.00 -5.69 -7.07
CA LEU A 401 -11.81 -6.90 -6.96
C LEU A 401 -12.80 -6.84 -5.79
N GLN A 402 -12.40 -6.25 -4.65
CA GLN A 402 -13.31 -6.02 -3.52
C GLN A 402 -14.44 -5.03 -3.89
N LYS A 403 -14.18 -4.02 -4.73
CA LYS A 403 -15.25 -3.16 -5.28
C LYS A 403 -16.16 -3.94 -6.22
N VAL A 404 -15.60 -4.81 -7.07
CA VAL A 404 -16.35 -5.66 -8.02
C VAL A 404 -17.30 -6.60 -7.29
N ILE A 405 -16.86 -7.24 -6.21
CA ILE A 405 -17.70 -8.10 -5.36
C ILE A 405 -18.91 -7.31 -4.84
N LYS A 406 -18.72 -6.03 -4.48
CA LYS A 406 -19.78 -5.10 -4.04
C LYS A 406 -20.63 -4.53 -5.18
N GLY A 407 -20.44 -4.97 -6.43
CA GLY A 407 -21.25 -4.60 -7.58
C GLY A 407 -20.67 -3.48 -8.46
N TYR A 408 -19.46 -2.99 -8.18
CA TYR A 408 -18.77 -2.07 -9.08
C TYR A 408 -18.42 -2.76 -10.40
N ARG A 409 -18.60 -2.06 -11.52
CA ARG A 409 -18.21 -2.55 -12.84
C ARG A 409 -16.93 -1.84 -13.30
N PRO A 410 -15.83 -2.57 -13.58
CA PRO A 410 -14.58 -1.96 -14.02
C PRO A 410 -14.76 -1.12 -15.29
N ASN A 411 -14.25 0.11 -15.25
CA ASN A 411 -14.26 1.03 -16.39
C ASN A 411 -13.07 0.76 -17.34
N LYS A 412 -12.91 1.57 -18.40
CA LYS A 412 -11.82 1.39 -19.36
C LYS A 412 -10.42 1.56 -18.74
N LEU A 413 -10.27 2.51 -17.82
CA LEU A 413 -9.01 2.78 -17.13
C LEU A 413 -8.66 1.61 -16.19
N ASP A 414 -9.61 1.11 -15.41
CA ASP A 414 -9.41 -0.05 -14.52
C ASP A 414 -8.93 -1.28 -15.32
N LYS A 415 -9.56 -1.54 -16.48
CA LYS A 415 -9.17 -2.64 -17.38
C LYS A 415 -7.77 -2.42 -17.98
N SER A 416 -7.41 -1.17 -18.30
CA SER A 416 -6.09 -0.82 -18.82
C SER A 416 -4.99 -0.95 -17.76
N ASN A 417 -5.29 -0.69 -16.49
CA ASN A 417 -4.33 -0.84 -15.41
C ASN A 417 -4.12 -2.32 -15.04
N HIS A 418 -5.11 -3.18 -15.29
CA HIS A 418 -5.09 -4.61 -14.95
C HIS A 418 -5.26 -5.52 -16.18
N ILE A 419 -4.51 -5.27 -17.25
CA ILE A 419 -4.59 -6.01 -18.52
C ILE A 419 -4.37 -7.51 -18.33
N ASN A 420 -3.41 -7.91 -17.47
CA ASN A 420 -3.14 -9.32 -17.20
C ASN A 420 -4.37 -10.03 -16.61
N PHE A 421 -5.06 -9.37 -15.66
CA PHE A 421 -6.28 -9.92 -15.08
C PHE A 421 -7.41 -10.01 -16.11
N VAL A 422 -7.57 -8.99 -16.96
CA VAL A 422 -8.53 -9.03 -18.09
C VAL A 422 -8.25 -10.22 -18.99
N HIS A 423 -6.99 -10.42 -19.38
CA HIS A 423 -6.59 -11.54 -20.23
C HIS A 423 -6.89 -12.90 -19.58
N ILE A 424 -6.65 -13.04 -18.27
CA ILE A 424 -6.98 -14.27 -17.55
C ILE A 424 -8.49 -14.52 -17.53
N VAL A 425 -9.32 -13.50 -17.27
CA VAL A 425 -10.78 -13.64 -17.28
C VAL A 425 -11.28 -14.02 -18.68
N ASP A 426 -10.76 -13.37 -19.73
CA ASP A 426 -11.13 -13.68 -21.11
C ASP A 426 -10.68 -15.11 -21.49
N LYS A 427 -9.51 -15.55 -21.03
CA LYS A 427 -9.03 -16.94 -21.19
C LYS A 427 -9.94 -17.93 -20.46
N ILE A 428 -10.36 -17.64 -19.22
CA ILE A 428 -11.31 -18.46 -18.45
C ILE A 428 -12.61 -18.64 -19.22
N ILE A 429 -13.15 -17.55 -19.76
CA ILE A 429 -14.39 -17.55 -20.53
C ILE A 429 -14.19 -18.35 -21.84
N GLY A 430 -13.06 -18.14 -22.54
CA GLY A 430 -12.73 -18.85 -23.77
C GLY A 430 -12.59 -20.36 -23.59
N LEU A 431 -11.89 -20.82 -22.55
CA LEU A 431 -11.67 -22.25 -22.27
C LEU A 431 -12.96 -23.04 -22.06
N ASN A 432 -14.02 -22.41 -21.56
CA ASN A 432 -15.29 -23.10 -21.33
C ASN A 432 -16.25 -23.03 -22.54
N SER A 433 -15.99 -22.17 -23.52
CA SER A 433 -16.92 -21.82 -24.60
C SER A 433 -17.18 -22.94 -25.62
N GLN A 434 -16.31 -23.95 -25.72
CA GLN A 434 -16.44 -24.98 -26.77
C GLN A 434 -17.60 -25.96 -26.54
N ASN A 435 -18.00 -26.19 -25.27
CA ASN A 435 -19.01 -27.19 -24.89
C ASN A 435 -20.07 -26.69 -23.89
N THR A 436 -20.07 -25.40 -23.53
CA THR A 436 -21.09 -24.86 -22.60
C THR A 436 -22.21 -24.13 -23.33
N PRO A 437 -23.49 -24.37 -22.95
CA PRO A 437 -24.60 -23.59 -23.48
C PRO A 437 -24.46 -22.11 -23.15
N LEU A 438 -24.77 -21.25 -24.13
CA LEU A 438 -24.89 -19.81 -23.94
C LEU A 438 -26.31 -19.47 -23.51
N ILE A 439 -26.44 -18.60 -22.51
CA ILE A 439 -27.70 -18.14 -21.95
C ILE A 439 -27.86 -16.65 -22.25
N PHE A 440 -28.92 -16.31 -22.95
CA PHE A 440 -29.32 -14.94 -23.27
C PHE A 440 -30.43 -14.54 -22.31
N HIS A 441 -30.23 -13.49 -21.52
CA HIS A 441 -31.24 -13.01 -20.58
C HIS A 441 -31.45 -11.51 -20.72
N GLU A 442 -32.69 -11.07 -20.55
CA GLU A 442 -33.06 -9.67 -20.64
C GLU A 442 -32.61 -8.92 -19.37
N ASN A 443 -31.95 -7.78 -19.54
CA ASN A 443 -31.32 -7.01 -18.47
C ASN A 443 -32.26 -5.97 -17.84
N ASN A 444 -33.56 -6.04 -18.15
CA ASN A 444 -34.55 -4.97 -17.88
C ASN A 444 -35.36 -5.18 -16.60
N GLY A 445 -35.10 -6.24 -15.81
CA GLY A 445 -35.76 -6.53 -14.53
C GLY A 445 -37.26 -6.87 -14.58
N LYS A 446 -37.93 -6.69 -15.73
CA LYS A 446 -39.37 -6.88 -15.93
C LYS A 446 -39.76 -8.29 -16.42
N SER A 447 -38.81 -9.03 -16.97
CA SER A 447 -39.02 -10.31 -17.66
C SER A 447 -37.96 -11.30 -17.19
N LYS A 448 -38.39 -12.50 -16.74
CA LYS A 448 -37.50 -13.63 -16.43
C LYS A 448 -37.24 -14.53 -17.64
N ASN A 449 -37.64 -14.11 -18.84
CA ASN A 449 -37.47 -14.92 -20.04
C ASN A 449 -35.96 -15.02 -20.36
N GLY A 450 -35.43 -16.23 -20.31
CA GLY A 450 -34.10 -16.53 -20.85
C GLY A 450 -34.21 -17.31 -22.15
N TYR A 451 -33.13 -17.35 -22.90
CA TYR A 451 -32.97 -18.26 -24.01
C TYR A 451 -31.65 -19.01 -23.88
N ARG A 452 -31.64 -20.28 -24.27
CA ARG A 452 -30.47 -21.14 -24.25
C ARG A 452 -30.08 -21.50 -25.68
N LEU A 453 -28.81 -21.29 -26.01
CA LEU A 453 -28.17 -21.80 -27.21
C LEU A 453 -27.23 -22.95 -26.82
N SER A 454 -27.50 -24.16 -27.32
CA SER A 454 -26.70 -25.36 -27.09
C SER A 454 -26.52 -26.16 -28.38
N LYS A 455 -25.67 -27.19 -28.35
CA LYS A 455 -25.62 -28.23 -29.38
C LYS A 455 -26.43 -29.45 -28.92
N ASP A 456 -27.19 -30.05 -29.81
CA ASP A 456 -27.87 -31.33 -29.57
C ASP A 456 -26.88 -32.52 -29.65
N ASP A 457 -27.37 -33.73 -29.39
CA ASP A 457 -26.58 -34.97 -29.43
C ASP A 457 -25.95 -35.25 -30.82
N PHE A 458 -26.43 -34.56 -31.86
CA PHE A 458 -25.94 -34.67 -33.24
C PHE A 458 -25.08 -33.46 -33.66
N GLY A 459 -24.76 -32.57 -32.73
CA GLY A 459 -23.92 -31.39 -32.96
C GLY A 459 -24.61 -30.21 -33.65
N LYS A 460 -25.93 -30.25 -33.86
CA LYS A 460 -26.70 -29.12 -34.43
C LYS A 460 -27.03 -28.11 -33.33
N TYR A 461 -27.02 -26.84 -33.70
CA TYR A 461 -27.39 -25.77 -32.77
C TYR A 461 -28.90 -25.75 -32.52
N GLN A 462 -29.27 -25.66 -31.24
CA GLN A 462 -30.65 -25.57 -30.76
C GLN A 462 -30.81 -24.31 -29.91
N PHE A 463 -31.91 -23.57 -30.14
CA PHE A 463 -32.25 -22.35 -29.41
C PHE A 463 -33.61 -22.48 -28.75
N GLU A 464 -33.63 -22.48 -27.42
CA GLU A 464 -34.83 -22.73 -26.62
C GLU A 464 -35.11 -21.63 -25.61
N LYS A 465 -36.38 -21.40 -25.28
CA LYS A 465 -36.78 -20.50 -24.21
C LYS A 465 -36.67 -21.22 -22.85
N ILE A 466 -36.10 -20.55 -21.85
CA ILE A 466 -35.93 -21.07 -20.48
C ILE A 466 -36.58 -20.17 -19.42
#